data_AF-A0A969G871-F1
#
_entry.id   AF-A0A969G871-F1
#
_cell.length_a   1.000
_cell.length_b   1.000
_cell.length_c   1.000
_cell.angle_alpha   90.00
_cell.angle_beta   90.00
_cell.angle_gamma   90.00
#
_symmetry.space_group_name_H-M   'P 1'
#
loop_
_entity.id
_entity.type
_entity.pdbx_description
1 polymer ?
#
loop_
_entity_poly.entity_id
_entity_poly.type
_entity_poly.pdbx_seq_one_letter_code
_entity_poly.pdbx_strand_id
1 'polypeptide(L)' 'MDLSAGNNQIQVNLVVNNGLLTLATTTNLTPIGNGTNNITISGLITDVNTALGSLSYIGNPNFNGPDALTMTT' A
#
# COMPACT_ATOMS: atom_id res chain seq x y z
N MET A 1 -21.33 2.30 -23.05
CA MET A 1 -20.07 1.57 -23.24
C MET A 1 -19.65 1.14 -21.86
N ASP A 2 -19.88 -0.14 -21.55
CA ASP A 2 -19.60 -0.71 -20.24
C ASP A 2 -18.08 -0.88 -20.08
N LEU A 3 -17.55 -0.33 -18.99
CA LEU A 3 -16.13 -0.31 -18.62
C LEU A 3 -15.76 -1.65 -17.98
N SER A 4 -16.05 -2.78 -18.64
CA SER A 4 -15.73 -4.12 -18.14
C SER A 4 -14.34 -4.60 -18.59
N ALA A 5 -13.36 -3.70 -18.56
CA ALA A 5 -11.95 -4.07 -18.69
C ALA A 5 -11.42 -4.56 -17.34
N GLY A 6 -11.69 -5.82 -16.98
CA GLY A 6 -10.97 -6.52 -15.92
C GLY A 6 -11.33 -6.11 -14.48
N ASN A 7 -12.56 -6.36 -14.07
CA ASN A 7 -13.17 -6.04 -12.77
C ASN A 7 -12.51 -6.63 -11.49
N ASN A 8 -11.24 -7.04 -11.51
CA ASN A 8 -10.51 -7.52 -10.33
C ASN A 8 -9.92 -6.34 -9.55
N GLN A 9 -10.76 -5.40 -9.14
CA GLN A 9 -10.35 -4.42 -8.14
C GLN A 9 -10.20 -5.15 -6.80
N ILE A 10 -9.00 -5.09 -6.23
CA ILE A 10 -8.71 -5.58 -4.89
C ILE A 10 -8.47 -4.39 -3.97
N GLN A 11 -8.77 -4.58 -2.70
CA GLN A 11 -8.34 -3.70 -1.64
C GLN A 11 -7.19 -4.39 -0.92
N VAL A 12 -6.12 -3.66 -0.64
CA VAL A 12 -5.02 -4.15 0.19
C VAL A 12 -4.80 -3.14 1.29
N ASN A 13 -4.72 -3.64 2.52
CA ASN A 13 -4.38 -2.84 3.68
C ASN A 13 -3.00 -3.27 4.19
N LEU A 14 -2.10 -2.30 4.29
CA LEU A 14 -0.74 -2.46 4.78
C LEU A 14 -0.59 -1.73 6.09
N VAL A 15 -0.17 -2.42 7.14
CA VAL A 15 -0.01 -1.85 8.49
C VAL A 15 1.36 -2.18 9.04
N VAL A 16 2.01 -1.19 9.62
CA VAL A 16 3.24 -1.33 10.41
C VAL A 16 3.02 -0.74 11.81
N ASN A 17 3.77 -1.22 12.80
CA ASN A 17 3.61 -0.74 14.16
C ASN A 17 4.50 0.47 14.45
N ASN A 18 5.72 0.52 13.89
CA ASN A 18 6.74 1.50 14.27
C ASN A 18 7.50 2.06 13.07
N GLY A 19 6.76 2.47 12.04
CA GLY A 19 7.32 3.15 10.89
C GLY A 19 6.26 3.79 10.01
N LEU A 20 6.73 4.33 8.91
CA LEU A 20 5.94 4.96 7.87
C LEU A 20 6.10 4.15 6.60
N LEU A 21 4.97 3.82 5.98
CA LEU A 21 4.92 3.24 4.66
C LEU A 21 4.70 4.38 3.67
N THR A 22 5.37 4.34 2.53
CA THR A 22 5.15 5.30 1.45
C THR A 22 5.16 4.56 0.12
N LEU A 23 4.12 4.73 -0.69
CA LEU A 23 4.10 4.26 -2.07
C LEU A 23 4.53 5.41 -2.97
N ALA A 24 5.54 5.16 -3.79
CA ALA A 24 6.01 6.12 -4.79
C ALA A 24 5.12 6.11 -6.04
N THR A 25 4.52 4.97 -6.37
CA THR A 25 3.67 4.80 -7.57
C THR A 25 2.28 4.37 -7.17
N THR A 26 1.28 5.21 -7.45
CA THR A 26 -0.14 4.93 -7.15
C THR A 26 -1.04 5.25 -8.34
N THR A 27 -0.49 5.08 -9.55
CA THR A 27 -1.20 5.30 -10.80
C THR A 27 -2.46 4.44 -10.85
N ASN A 28 -3.62 5.06 -11.10
CA ASN A 28 -4.94 4.41 -11.09
C ASN A 28 -5.35 3.74 -9.75
N LEU A 29 -4.62 4.02 -8.66
CA LEU A 29 -4.96 3.59 -7.31
C LEU A 29 -5.41 4.75 -6.46
N THR A 30 -6.19 4.45 -5.42
CA THR A 30 -6.54 5.42 -4.39
C THR A 30 -5.89 5.03 -3.06
N PRO A 31 -4.64 5.44 -2.80
CA PRO A 31 -3.98 5.22 -1.52
C PRO A 31 -4.60 6.14 -0.45
N ILE A 32 -5.00 5.56 0.67
CA ILE A 32 -5.46 6.26 1.87
C ILE A 32 -4.40 6.07 2.94
N GLY A 33 -3.92 7.16 3.54
CA GLY A 33 -2.89 7.09 4.58
C GLY A 33 -1.46 6.91 4.06
N ASN A 34 -1.18 7.23 2.78
CA ASN A 34 0.18 7.19 2.23
C ASN A 34 1.14 8.08 3.05
N GLY A 35 2.31 7.55 3.43
CA GLY A 35 3.24 8.23 4.33
C GLY A 35 2.90 8.06 5.81
N THR A 36 2.04 7.11 6.17
CA THR A 36 1.67 6.79 7.56
C THR A 36 1.94 5.31 7.87
N ASN A 37 1.65 4.89 9.10
CA ASN A 37 1.80 3.50 9.54
C ASN A 37 0.69 2.57 9.03
N ASN A 38 -0.37 3.10 8.42
CA ASN A 38 -1.46 2.31 7.84
C ASN A 38 -1.84 2.87 6.46
N ILE A 39 -1.72 2.03 5.43
CA ILE A 39 -2.11 2.38 4.08
C ILE A 39 -3.16 1.43 3.57
N THR A 40 -4.27 1.98 3.11
CA THR A 40 -5.26 1.25 2.33
C THR A 40 -5.13 1.64 0.87
N ILE A 41 -4.91 0.68 -0.03
CA ILE A 41 -4.93 0.89 -1.47
C ILE A 41 -6.08 0.09 -2.08
N SER A 42 -6.78 0.68 -3.03
CA SER A 42 -7.80 0.00 -3.81
C SER A 42 -7.59 0.26 -5.30
N GLY A 43 -7.73 -0.79 -6.10
CA GLY A 43 -7.59 -0.72 -7.56
C GLY A 43 -7.28 -2.07 -8.18
N LEU A 44 -6.88 -2.07 -9.45
CA LEU A 44 -6.57 -3.29 -10.20
C LEU A 44 -5.38 -4.03 -9.59
N ILE A 45 -5.40 -5.37 -9.63
CA ILE A 45 -4.29 -6.22 -9.16
C ILE A 45 -2.94 -5.81 -9.80
N THR A 46 -2.93 -5.48 -11.10
CA THR A 46 -1.72 -5.07 -11.81
C THR A 46 -1.15 -3.75 -11.29
N ASP A 47 -2.03 -2.79 -11.01
CA ASP A 47 -1.65 -1.48 -10.50
C ASP A 47 -1.19 -1.60 -9.04
N VAL A 48 -1.93 -2.36 -8.22
CA VAL A 48 -1.55 -2.70 -6.84
C VAL A 48 -0.18 -3.37 -6.80
N ASN A 49 0.07 -4.38 -7.63
CA ASN A 49 1.38 -5.05 -7.68
C ASN A 49 2.51 -4.08 -8.07
N THR A 50 2.26 -3.17 -9.01
CA THR A 50 3.23 -2.14 -9.40
C THR A 50 3.52 -1.19 -8.25
N ALA A 51 2.46 -0.78 -7.54
CA ALA A 51 2.54 0.09 -6.39
C ALA A 51 3.28 -0.58 -5.21
N LEU A 52 3.00 -1.86 -4.94
CA LEU A 52 3.71 -2.68 -3.95
C LEU A 52 5.21 -2.82 -4.29
N GLY A 53 5.56 -2.92 -5.57
CA GLY A 53 6.96 -2.91 -6.01
C GLY A 53 7.68 -1.57 -5.76
N SER A 54 6.91 -0.48 -5.64
CA SER A 54 7.40 0.88 -5.32
C SER A 54 7.28 1.26 -3.84
N LEU A 55 6.85 0.31 -3.00
CA LEU A 55 6.64 0.54 -1.57
C LEU A 55 7.98 0.76 -0.87
N SER A 56 8.04 1.84 -0.11
CA SER A 56 9.17 2.18 0.76
C SER A 56 8.72 2.16 2.21
N TYR A 57 9.48 1.48 3.06
CA TYR A 57 9.28 1.46 4.51
C TYR A 57 10.40 2.26 5.17
N ILE A 58 10.02 3.20 6.03
CA ILE A 58 10.93 4.01 6.83
C ILE A 58 10.56 3.81 8.29
N GLY A 59 11.41 3.11 9.04
CA GLY A 59 11.23 2.94 10.48
C GLY A 59 11.30 4.28 11.22
N ASN A 60 10.58 4.40 12.34
CA ASN A 60 10.60 5.61 13.14
C ASN A 60 12.02 5.89 13.66
N PRO A 61 12.48 7.16 13.63
CA PRO A 61 13.78 7.51 14.21
C PRO A 61 13.79 7.15 15.70
N ASN A 62 14.86 6.47 16.14
CA ASN A 62 15.05 5.91 17.49
C ASN A 62 14.28 4.61 17.82
N PHE A 63 13.57 4.02 16.85
CA PHE A 63 13.01 2.68 17.04
C PHE A 63 14.06 1.61 16.71
N ASN A 64 14.46 0.83 17.71
CA ASN A 64 15.43 -0.27 17.59
C ASN A 64 14.78 -1.64 17.92
N GLY A 65 13.50 -1.78 17.60
CA GLY A 65 12.76 -3.03 17.78
C GLY A 65 12.46 -3.73 16.46
N PRO A 66 12.01 -5.00 16.50
CA PRO A 66 11.43 -5.63 15.32
C PRO A 66 10.12 -4.91 14.96
N ASP A 67 9.97 -4.52 13.70
CA ASP A 67 8.68 -4.07 13.15
C ASP A 67 8.10 -5.15 12.23
N ALA A 68 6.79 -5.21 12.16
CA ALA A 68 6.07 -6.20 11.38
C ALA A 68 5.15 -5.49 10.39
N LEU A 69 5.43 -5.69 9.10
CA LEU A 69 4.52 -5.31 8.04
C LEU A 69 3.43 -6.38 7.91
N THR A 70 2.20 -6.00 8.20
CA THR A 70 1.02 -6.83 8.02
C THR A 70 0.30 -6.40 6.75
N MET A 71 0.02 -7.35 5.86
CA MET A 71 -0.72 -7.13 4.63
C MET A 71 -2.00 -7.96 4.65
N THR A 72 -3.14 -7.32 4.42
CA THR A 72 -4.45 -7.98 4.33
C THR A 72 -5.15 -7.58 3.03
N THR A 73 -5.81 -8.54 2.38
CA THR A 73 -6.53 -8.38 1.10
C THR A 73 -8.02 -8.61 1.28
#